data_AF-A0AAJ3B1X1-F1
#
_entry.id   AF-A0AAJ3B1X1-F1
#
_cell.length_a   1.000
_cell.length_b   1.000
_cell.length_c   1.000
_cell.angle_alpha   90.00
_cell.angle_beta   90.00
_cell.angle_gamma   90.00
#
_symmetry.space_group_name_H-M   'P 1'
#
loop_
_entity.id
_entity.type
_entity.pdbx_description
1 polymer ?
#
loop_
_entity_poly.entity_id
_entity_poly.type
_entity_poly.pdbx_seq_one_letter_code
_entity_poly.pdbx_strand_id
1 'polypeptide(L)' 'MAKRSEAPIKIIEAQRAWFTEFACFTGGDAHGLEDFEAGLTSFAEAAQHSLACFRQESHDMANRLEQALNPLIE' A
#
# COMPACT_ATOMS: atom_id res chain seq x y z
N MET A 1 24.52 -10.22 9.32
CA MET A 1 23.70 -8.99 9.30
C MET A 1 24.19 -8.14 8.14
N ALA A 2 23.45 -8.08 7.03
CA ALA A 2 23.85 -7.35 5.84
C ALA A 2 23.80 -5.84 6.10
N LYS A 3 24.83 -5.10 5.65
CA LYS A 3 24.91 -3.64 5.75
C LYS A 3 23.75 -3.03 4.94
N ARG A 4 22.78 -2.41 5.62
CA ARG A 4 21.78 -1.55 4.97
C ARG A 4 22.50 -0.33 4.41
N SER A 5 22.35 -0.12 3.11
CA SER A 5 22.86 1.05 2.40
C SER A 5 21.92 2.22 2.65
N GLU A 6 22.38 3.28 3.30
CA GLU A 6 21.61 4.51 3.63
C GLU A 6 21.38 5.44 2.42
N ALA A 7 21.70 5.01 1.20
CA ALA A 7 21.51 5.82 0.00
C ALA A 7 20.10 5.61 -0.60
N PRO A 8 19.37 6.69 -0.95
CA PRO A 8 18.05 6.58 -1.56
C PRO A 8 18.09 5.76 -2.86
N ILE A 9 17.08 4.90 -3.04
CA ILE A 9 17.00 4.03 -4.22
C ILE A 9 16.61 4.86 -5.45
N LYS A 10 17.35 4.68 -6.55
CA LYS A 10 16.90 5.18 -7.85
C LYS A 10 15.76 4.31 -8.36
N ILE A 11 14.53 4.74 -8.09
CA ILE A 11 13.31 4.11 -8.63
C ILE A 11 13.35 4.09 -10.16
N ILE A 12 13.10 2.92 -10.75
CA ILE A 12 12.88 2.82 -12.20
C ILE A 12 11.45 3.20 -12.55
N GLU A 13 11.23 3.60 -13.81
CA GLU A 13 9.94 4.06 -14.30
C GLU A 13 8.80 3.06 -14.05
N ALA A 14 9.04 1.76 -14.29
CA ALA A 14 8.04 0.71 -14.06
C ALA A 14 7.60 0.59 -12.59
N GLN A 15 8.51 0.78 -11.64
CA GLN A 15 8.19 0.73 -10.21
C GLN A 15 7.39 1.95 -9.77
N ARG A 16 7.73 3.14 -10.30
CA ARG A 16 6.94 4.35 -10.07
C ARG A 16 5.54 4.23 -10.66
N ALA A 17 5.44 3.73 -11.90
CA ALA A 17 4.17 3.52 -12.58
C ALA A 17 3.26 2.58 -11.78
N TRP A 18 3.81 1.51 -11.20
CA TRP A 18 3.05 0.60 -10.35
C TRP A 18 2.43 1.28 -9.12
N PHE A 19 3.21 2.06 -8.37
CA PHE A 19 2.69 2.78 -7.19
C PHE A 19 1.67 3.86 -7.57
N THR A 20 1.86 4.54 -8.71
CA THR A 20 0.88 5.49 -9.25
C THR A 20 -0.43 4.78 -9.61
N GLU A 21 -0.35 3.66 -10.34
CA GLU A 21 -1.53 2.89 -10.74
C GLU A 21 -2.28 2.35 -9.51
N PHE A 22 -1.54 1.84 -8.52
CA PHE A 22 -2.09 1.42 -7.24
C PHE A 22 -2.89 2.55 -6.59
N ALA A 23 -2.28 3.73 -6.39
CA ALA A 23 -2.94 4.86 -5.75
C ALA A 23 -4.17 5.36 -6.53
N CYS A 24 -4.09 5.37 -7.86
CA CYS A 24 -5.23 5.71 -8.72
C CYS A 24 -6.39 4.71 -8.58
N PHE A 25 -6.11 3.41 -8.43
CA PHE A 25 -7.13 2.38 -8.35
C PHE A 25 -7.76 2.26 -6.96
N THR A 26 -6.95 2.36 -5.92
CA THR A 26 -7.43 2.21 -4.53
C THR A 26 -8.01 3.50 -3.96
N GLY A 27 -7.64 4.65 -4.53
CA GLY A 27 -7.93 5.96 -3.95
C GLY A 27 -7.20 6.22 -2.62
N GLY A 28 -6.23 5.37 -2.28
CA GLY A 28 -5.48 5.42 -1.03
C GLY A 28 -3.97 5.49 -1.25
N ASP A 29 -3.24 5.68 -0.17
CA ASP A 29 -1.79 5.83 -0.21
C ASP A 29 -1.09 4.49 -0.40
N ALA A 30 0.01 4.52 -1.16
CA ALA A 30 0.91 3.38 -1.33
C ALA A 30 1.77 3.16 -0.06
N HIS A 31 1.20 2.52 0.96
CA HIS A 31 1.92 2.20 2.19
C HIS A 31 3.17 1.35 1.91
N GLY A 32 4.35 1.92 2.17
CA GLY A 32 5.65 1.30 1.88
C GLY A 32 6.45 1.96 0.75
N LEU A 33 5.85 2.89 -0.02
CA LEU A 33 6.58 3.67 -1.03
C LEU A 33 7.72 4.49 -0.41
N GLU A 34 7.47 5.15 0.72
CA GLU A 34 8.49 5.95 1.41
C GLU A 34 9.69 5.11 1.87
N ASP A 35 9.42 3.94 2.47
CA ASP A 35 10.46 2.99 2.89
C ASP A 35 11.27 2.47 1.71
N PHE A 36 10.61 2.27 0.57
CA PHE A 36 11.29 1.87 -0.66
C PHE A 36 12.15 3.00 -1.25
N GLU A 37 11.64 4.23 -1.30
CA GLU A 37 12.39 5.41 -1.75
C GLU A 37 13.62 5.67 -0.85
N ALA A 38 13.48 5.43 0.46
CA ALA A 38 14.56 5.51 1.44
C ALA A 38 15.54 4.32 1.40
N GLY A 39 15.25 3.28 0.60
CA GLY A 39 16.09 2.08 0.50
C GLY A 39 16.06 1.15 1.70
N LEU A 40 15.04 1.27 2.55
CA LEU A 40 14.85 0.45 3.74
C LEU A 40 14.26 -0.93 3.42
N THR A 41 13.48 -1.00 2.36
CA THR A 41 12.81 -2.20 1.85
C THR A 41 13.05 -2.37 0.35
N SER A 42 12.86 -3.58 -0.14
CA SER A 42 12.82 -3.88 -1.57
C SER A 42 11.48 -3.46 -2.19
N PHE A 43 11.46 -3.27 -3.51
CA PHE A 43 10.21 -3.02 -4.24
C PHE A 43 9.13 -4.09 -3.96
N ALA A 44 9.51 -5.37 -3.91
CA ALA A 44 8.58 -6.45 -3.65
C ALA A 44 7.95 -6.35 -2.26
N GLU A 45 8.75 -6.06 -1.23
CA GLU A 45 8.26 -5.87 0.14
C GLU A 45 7.33 -4.66 0.24
N ALA A 46 7.71 -3.53 -0.34
CA ALA A 46 6.89 -2.32 -0.34
C ALA A 46 5.55 -2.50 -1.08
N ALA A 47 5.58 -3.10 -2.28
CA ALA A 47 4.37 -3.37 -3.06
C ALA A 47 3.42 -4.36 -2.34
N GLN A 48 3.99 -5.41 -1.73
CA GLN A 48 3.19 -6.36 -0.93
C GLN A 48 2.60 -5.70 0.32
N HIS A 49 3.35 -4.81 0.96
CA HIS A 49 2.85 -4.04 2.10
C HIS A 49 1.67 -3.15 1.70
N SER A 50 1.78 -2.39 0.60
CA SER A 50 0.69 -1.57 0.07
C SER A 50 -0.57 -2.40 -0.20
N LEU A 51 -0.42 -3.57 -0.84
CA LEU A 51 -1.54 -4.48 -1.10
C LEU A 51 -2.16 -5.04 0.19
N ALA A 52 -1.35 -5.36 1.19
CA ALA A 52 -1.83 -5.88 2.46
C ALA A 52 -2.64 -4.83 3.23
N CYS A 53 -2.13 -3.59 3.32
CA CYS A 53 -2.85 -2.46 3.92
C CYS A 53 -4.20 -2.23 3.23
N PHE A 54 -4.21 -2.10 1.91
CA PHE A 54 -5.44 -1.88 1.16
C PHE A 54 -6.48 -2.99 1.36
N ARG A 55 -6.05 -4.26 1.41
CA ARG A 55 -6.97 -5.39 1.66
C ARG A 55 -7.60 -5.29 3.05
N GLN A 56 -6.82 -4.94 4.06
CA GLN A 56 -7.31 -4.78 5.42
C GLN A 56 -8.29 -3.61 5.51
N GLU A 57 -7.92 -2.45 4.98
CA GLU A 57 -8.76 -1.25 4.99
C GLU A 57 -10.08 -1.45 4.23
N SER A 58 -10.03 -2.13 3.08
CA SER A 58 -11.22 -2.49 2.30
C SER A 58 -12.14 -3.42 3.08
N HIS A 59 -11.57 -4.40 3.78
CA HIS A 59 -12.33 -5.31 4.64
C HIS A 59 -13.00 -4.56 5.79
N ASP A 60 -12.26 -3.68 6.47
CA ASP A 60 -12.79 -2.87 7.57
C ASP A 60 -13.88 -1.90 7.10
N MET A 61 -13.73 -1.30 5.92
CA MET A 61 -14.75 -0.47 5.30
C MET A 61 -16.02 -1.26 4.99
N ALA A 62 -15.89 -2.45 4.39
CA ALA A 62 -17.03 -3.32 4.10
C ALA A 62 -17.79 -3.69 5.37
N ASN A 63 -17.07 -4.08 6.44
CA ASN A 63 -17.67 -4.40 7.73
C ASN A 63 -18.42 -3.20 8.32
N ARG A 64 -17.86 -1.97 8.22
CA ARG A 64 -18.53 -0.75 8.68
C ARG A 64 -19.81 -0.45 7.90
N LEU A 65 -19.78 -0.64 6.58
CA LEU A 65 -20.95 -0.43 5.73
C LEU A 65 -22.05 -1.46 6.03
N GLU A 66 -21.68 -2.73 6.24
CA GLU A 66 -22.61 -3.78 6.63
C GLU A 66 -23.26 -3.47 7.99
N GLN A 67 -22.47 -3.10 9.00
CA GLN A 67 -22.98 -2.70 10.31
C GLN A 67 -23.92 -1.49 10.23
N ALA A 68 -23.65 -0.54 9.33
CA ALA A 68 -24.51 0.62 9.10
C ALA A 68 -25.79 0.27 8.32
N LEU A 69 -25.74 -0.72 7.43
CA LEU A 69 -26.87 -1.17 6.62
C LEU A 69 -27.86 -2.00 7.43
N ASN A 70 -27.39 -2.91 8.28
CA ASN A 70 -28.23 -3.84 9.04
C ASN A 70 -29.44 -3.17 9.73
N PRO A 71 -29.31 -2.08 10.50
CA PRO A 71 -30.46 -1.43 11.13
C PRO A 71 -31.42 -0.72 10.16
N LEU A 72 -31.06 -0.59 8.87
CA LEU A 72 -31.92 0.01 7.84
C LEU A 72 -32.76 -1.04 7.10
N ILE A 73 -32.40 -2.33 7.20
CA ILE A 73 -33.04 -3.43 6.47
C ILE A 73 -33.68 -4.48 7.39
N GLU A 74 -33.36 -4.49 8.68
CA GLU A 74 -33.99 -5.30 9.73
C GLU A 74 -35.13 -4.54 10.44
#